data_AF-A0A1A2EMV7-F1
#
_entry.id   AF-A0A1A2EMV7-F1
#
_cell.length_a   1.000
_cell.length_b   1.000
_cell.length_c   1.000
_cell.angle_alpha   90.00
_cell.angle_beta   90.00
_cell.angle_gamma   90.00
#
_symmetry.space_group_name_H-M   'P 1'
#
loop_
_entity.id
_entity.type
_entity.pdbx_description
1 polymer ?
#
loop_
_entity_poly.entity_id
_entity_poly.type
_entity_poly.pdbx_seq_one_letter_code
_entity_poly.pdbx_strand_id
1 'polypeptide(L)'
;MPSRWPADAAAFVEFVQDTTNDYRPEVIYELYATDARLVMISDGAREESVGVQAIHTAWARSCEVFEARRFRLSKGLAATTEDTIVNE
;
A
#
# COMPACT_ATOMS: atom_id res chain seq x y z
N MET A 1 13.61 -1.37 -21.26
CA MET A 1 12.60 -2.03 -20.40
C MET A 1 11.41 -1.10 -20.35
N PRO A 2 10.23 -1.45 -20.89
CA PRO A 2 9.07 -0.57 -20.77
C PRO A 2 8.71 -0.48 -19.30
N SER A 3 8.59 0.74 -18.82
CA SER A 3 8.53 1.06 -17.41
C SER A 3 7.22 0.54 -16.81
N ARG A 4 7.32 -0.27 -15.74
CA ARG A 4 6.18 -0.83 -15.02
C ARG A 4 5.64 0.21 -14.02
N TRP A 5 5.46 1.46 -14.48
CA TRP A 5 4.78 2.49 -13.72
C TRP A 5 3.29 2.36 -13.96
N PRO A 6 2.43 2.70 -12.98
CA PRO A 6 1.09 3.13 -13.34
C PRO A 6 1.25 4.27 -14.35
N ALA A 7 0.69 4.12 -15.56
CA ALA A 7 0.70 5.21 -16.55
C ALA A 7 0.02 6.49 -16.02
N ASP A 8 -0.70 6.36 -14.90
CA ASP A 8 -1.38 7.40 -14.15
C ASP A 8 -1.16 7.20 -12.63
N ALA A 9 -0.34 8.06 -12.02
CA ALA A 9 -0.04 8.01 -10.58
C ALA A 9 -1.25 8.40 -9.72
N ALA A 10 -2.13 9.28 -10.20
CA ALA A 10 -3.31 9.68 -9.44
C ALA A 10 -4.31 8.52 -9.35
N ALA A 11 -4.55 7.84 -10.48
CA ALA A 11 -5.39 6.64 -10.51
C ALA A 11 -4.83 5.52 -9.62
N PHE A 12 -3.51 5.37 -9.55
CA PHE A 12 -2.88 4.42 -8.63
C PHE A 12 -3.12 4.77 -7.15
N VAL A 13 -2.99 6.04 -6.78
CA VAL A 13 -3.24 6.49 -5.40
C VAL A 13 -4.71 6.28 -5.01
N GLU A 14 -5.65 6.59 -5.92
CA GLU A 14 -7.08 6.31 -5.74
C GLU A 14 -7.35 4.83 -5.56
N PHE A 15 -6.77 3.97 -6.40
CA PHE A 15 -6.87 2.52 -6.27
C PHE A 15 -6.37 2.00 -4.91
N VAL A 16 -5.22 2.49 -4.43
CA VAL A 16 -4.66 2.09 -3.12
C VAL A 16 -5.55 2.60 -1.98
N GLN A 17 -6.14 3.79 -2.10
CA GLN A 17 -7.13 4.29 -1.13
C GLN A 17 -8.34 3.36 -1.07
N ASP A 18 -8.95 3.08 -2.21
CA ASP A 18 -10.19 2.31 -2.28
C ASP A 18 -9.97 0.88 -1.77
N THR A 19 -8.88 0.23 -2.17
CA THR A 19 -8.56 -1.12 -1.70
C THR A 19 -8.21 -1.18 -0.21
N THR A 20 -7.66 -0.10 0.36
CA THR A 20 -7.46 0.03 1.81
C THR A 20 -8.80 0.20 2.54
N ASN A 21 -9.68 1.04 2.02
CA ASN A 21 -11.00 1.28 2.58
C ASN A 21 -11.93 0.06 2.40
N ASP A 22 -11.73 -0.76 1.37
CA ASP A 22 -12.46 -2.01 1.17
C ASP A 22 -11.83 -3.20 1.90
N TYR A 23 -10.74 -2.98 2.64
CA TYR A 23 -10.05 -4.01 3.44
C TYR A 23 -9.64 -5.23 2.62
N ARG A 24 -9.05 -5.02 1.44
CA ARG A 24 -8.73 -6.09 0.48
C ARG A 24 -7.25 -6.52 0.59
N PRO A 25 -6.89 -7.54 1.39
CA PRO A 25 -5.49 -7.92 1.54
C PRO A 25 -4.88 -8.57 0.29
N GLU A 26 -5.70 -9.22 -0.54
CA GLU A 26 -5.23 -9.91 -1.74
C GLU A 26 -4.60 -8.97 -2.79
N VAL A 27 -4.92 -7.66 -2.73
CA VAL A 27 -4.35 -6.66 -3.64
C VAL A 27 -2.82 -6.56 -3.53
N ILE A 28 -2.25 -7.00 -2.41
CA ILE A 28 -0.80 -6.98 -2.18
C ILE A 28 -0.05 -7.75 -3.28
N TYR A 29 -0.60 -8.86 -3.78
CA TYR A 29 0.03 -9.65 -4.84
C TYR A 29 0.02 -8.95 -6.21
N GLU A 30 -0.89 -8.00 -6.40
CA GLU A 30 -0.97 -7.18 -7.61
C GLU A 30 -0.03 -5.97 -7.53
N LEU A 31 0.13 -5.41 -6.33
CA LEU A 31 0.89 -4.18 -6.08
C LEU A 31 2.40 -4.38 -5.93
N TYR A 32 2.81 -5.45 -5.26
CA TYR A 32 4.20 -5.60 -4.83
C TYR A 32 4.96 -6.65 -5.64
N ALA A 33 6.23 -6.37 -5.90
CA ALA A 33 7.17 -7.37 -6.40
C ALA A 33 7.37 -8.51 -5.39
N THR A 34 7.75 -9.69 -5.86
CA THR A 34 7.91 -10.89 -5.01
C THR A 34 8.88 -10.68 -3.85
N ASP A 35 9.93 -9.87 -4.05
CA ASP A 35 10.98 -9.52 -3.11
C ASP A 35 10.83 -8.12 -2.50
N ALA A 36 9.66 -7.49 -2.64
CA ALA A 36 9.41 -6.15 -2.14
C ALA A 36 9.62 -6.05 -0.62
N ARG A 37 9.95 -4.83 -0.19
CA ARG A 37 10.11 -4.47 1.23
C ARG A 37 9.07 -3.41 1.59
N LEU A 38 8.27 -3.70 2.62
CA LEU A 38 7.35 -2.74 3.22
C LEU A 38 7.88 -2.30 4.59
N VAL A 39 7.88 -0.99 4.82
CA VAL A 39 8.22 -0.40 6.12
C VAL A 39 7.01 0.42 6.57
N MET A 40 6.46 0.06 7.72
CA MET A 40 5.42 0.83 8.39
C MET A 40 6.02 1.56 9.59
N ILE A 41 5.72 2.84 9.71
CA ILE A 41 6.15 3.67 10.83
C ILE A 41 4.90 4.25 11.50
N SER A 42 4.73 4.00 12.79
CA SER A 42 3.57 4.43 13.55
C SER A 42 4.03 4.91 14.93
N ASP A 43 3.82 6.19 15.24
CA ASP A 43 4.21 6.81 16.51
C ASP A 43 5.67 6.53 16.95
N GLY A 44 6.58 6.45 15.96
CA GLY A 44 8.00 6.16 16.18
C GLY A 44 8.35 4.67 16.25
N ALA A 45 7.36 3.76 16.32
CA ALA A 45 7.58 2.34 16.12
C ALA A 45 7.81 2.05 14.64
N ARG A 46 8.73 1.10 14.35
CA ARG A 46 9.08 0.67 13.00
C ARG A 46 8.81 -0.82 12.85
N GLU A 47 7.99 -1.17 11.88
CA GLU A 47 7.72 -2.55 11.49
C GLU A 47 8.16 -2.76 10.05
N GLU A 48 8.74 -3.93 9.78
CA GLU A 48 9.33 -4.25 8.49
C GLU A 48 8.92 -5.65 8.03
N SER A 49 8.50 -5.75 6.77
CA SER A 49 8.16 -7.00 6.11
C SER A 49 8.93 -7.11 4.80
N VAL A 50 9.58 -8.24 4.57
CA VAL A 50 10.37 -8.53 3.36
C VAL A 50 9.78 -9.73 2.63
N GLY A 51 9.47 -9.53 1.36
CA GLY A 51 8.81 -10.49 0.49
C GLY A 51 7.28 -10.36 0.51
N VAL A 52 6.67 -10.56 -0.66
CA VAL A 52 5.23 -10.32 -0.87
C VAL A 52 4.33 -11.13 0.07
N GLN A 53 4.73 -12.34 0.46
CA GLN A 53 3.99 -13.18 1.40
C GLN A 53 3.98 -12.61 2.82
N ALA A 54 5.12 -12.06 3.28
CA ALA A 54 5.21 -11.42 4.59
C ALA A 54 4.38 -10.12 4.61
N ILE A 55 4.44 -9.35 3.52
CA ILE A 55 3.64 -8.13 3.34
C ILE A 55 2.15 -8.46 3.37
N HIS A 56 1.70 -9.48 2.63
CA HIS A 56 0.29 -9.91 2.63
C HIS A 56 -0.17 -10.33 4.03
N THR A 57 0.63 -11.17 4.71
CA THR A 57 0.30 -11.64 6.06
C THR A 57 0.17 -10.48 7.06
N ALA A 58 1.08 -9.51 7.01
CA ALA A 58 1.04 -8.33 7.88
C ALA A 58 -0.18 -7.45 7.54
N TRP A 59 -0.41 -7.18 6.25
CA TRP A 59 -1.50 -6.34 5.79
C TRP A 59 -2.88 -6.95 6.07
N ALA A 60 -3.05 -8.27 5.94
CA ALA A 60 -4.28 -8.96 6.32
C ALA A 60 -4.67 -8.72 7.78
N ARG A 61 -3.70 -8.77 8.71
CA ARG A 61 -3.93 -8.44 10.12
C ARG A 61 -4.32 -6.97 10.30
N SER A 62 -3.70 -6.06 9.56
CA SER A 62 -4.07 -4.64 9.58
C SER A 62 -5.50 -4.43 9.07
N CYS A 63 -5.90 -5.10 7.98
CA CYS A 63 -7.26 -5.05 7.45
C CYS A 63 -8.31 -5.50 8.47
N GLU A 64 -8.09 -6.60 9.19
CA GLU A 64 -8.99 -7.05 10.27
C GLU A 64 -9.18 -5.98 11.36
N VAL A 65 -8.10 -5.32 11.77
CA VAL A 65 -8.14 -4.24 12.75
C VAL A 65 -8.86 -3.00 12.19
N PHE A 66 -8.57 -2.63 10.95
CA PHE A 66 -9.19 -1.49 10.28
C PHE A 66 -10.69 -1.69 10.10
N GLU A 67 -11.12 -2.89 9.69
CA GLU A 67 -12.53 -3.25 9.56
C GLU A 67 -13.25 -3.18 10.92
N ALA A 68 -12.68 -3.80 11.95
CA ALA A 68 -13.25 -3.77 13.30
C ALA A 68 -13.41 -2.34 13.86
N ARG A 69 -12.54 -1.41 13.44
CA ARG A 69 -12.56 0.00 13.84
C ARG A 69 -13.33 0.90 12.86
N ARG A 70 -13.86 0.36 11.76
CA ARG A 70 -14.44 1.14 10.65
C ARG A 70 -13.50 2.24 10.16
N PHE A 71 -12.21 1.95 10.17
CA PHE A 71 -11.19 2.86 9.74
C PHE A 71 -11.39 3.18 8.25
N ARG A 72 -11.24 4.46 7.93
CA ARG A 72 -11.31 5.01 6.58
C ARG A 72 -10.20 6.04 6.45
N LEU A 73 -9.55 6.06 5.30
CA LEU A 73 -8.56 7.06 4.96
C LEU A 73 -8.93 7.78 3.66
N SER A 74 -8.34 8.95 3.48
CA SER A 74 -8.33 9.70 2.23
C SER A 74 -6.86 9.86 1.83
N LYS A 75 -6.55 9.74 0.54
CA LYS A 75 -5.22 9.97 -0.02
C LYS A 75 -5.28 11.05 -1.08
N GLY A 76 -4.33 11.96 -1.06
CA GLY A 76 -4.01 12.88 -2.15
C GLY A 76 -2.63 12.57 -2.73
N LEU A 77 -2.46 12.71 -4.04
CA LEU A 77 -1.15 12.67 -4.67
C LEU A 77 -0.39 13.96 -4.33
N ALA A 78 0.76 13.84 -3.68
CA ALA A 78 1.59 14.98 -3.28
C ALA A 78 2.72 15.26 -4.29
N ALA A 79 3.40 14.21 -4.76
CA ALA A 79 4.49 14.34 -5.74
C ALA A 79 4.71 13.03 -6.50
N THR A 80 5.33 13.14 -7.68
CA THR A 80 5.77 12.00 -8.49
C THR A 80 7.15 12.27 -9.10
N THR A 81 8.01 11.26 -9.09
CA THR A 81 9.26 11.20 -9.87
C THR A 81 9.14 10.07 -10.90
N GLU A 82 10.21 9.81 -11.66
CA GLU A 82 10.28 8.62 -12.50
C GLU A 82 10.08 7.35 -11.68
N ASP A 83 10.55 7.30 -10.42
CA ASP A 83 10.62 6.07 -9.63
C ASP A 83 9.79 6.04 -8.33
N THR A 84 9.13 7.15 -8.00
CA THR A 84 8.54 7.35 -6.68
C THR A 84 7.20 8.06 -6.80
N ILE A 85 6.20 7.55 -6.06
CA ILE A 85 4.92 8.21 -5.82
C ILE A 85 4.87 8.58 -4.34
N VAL A 86 4.57 9.85 -4.04
CA VAL A 86 4.33 10.33 -2.67
C VAL A 86 2.86 10.73 -2.55
N ASN A 87 2.17 10.18 -1.57
CA ASN A 87 0.78 10.52 -1.24
C ASN A 87 0.66 10.88 0.25
N GLU A 88 -0.36 11.67 0.59
CA GLU A 88 -0.73 12.04 1.97
C GLU A 88 -2.19 11.76 2.26
#